data_AF-A0A7Y6XMA6-F1
#
_entry.id   AF-A0A7Y6XMA6-F1
#
_cell.length_a   1.000
_cell.length_b   1.000
_cell.length_c   1.000
_cell.angle_alpha   90.00
_cell.angle_beta   90.00
_cell.angle_gamma   90.00
#
_symmetry.space_group_name_H-M   'P 1'
#
loop_
_entity.id
_entity.type
_entity.pdbx_description
1 polymer ?
#
loop_
_entity_poly.entity_id
_entity_poly.type
_entity_poly.pdbx_seq_one_letter_code
_entity_poly.pdbx_strand_id
1 'polypeptide(L)' 'MNTKRALSEQEASQYIGMSRSYLRQSRMHGNRERRTPAPPFIKVGRSVRYLREDLDSWLNQFDKLEHLGML' A
#
# COMPACT_ATOMS: atom_id res chain seq x y z
N MET A 1 6.72 16.10 -17.20
CA MET A 1 6.63 15.95 -15.73
C MET A 1 7.25 14.62 -15.36
N ASN A 2 8.19 14.58 -14.42
CA ASN A 2 8.87 13.33 -14.05
C ASN A 2 8.03 12.58 -13.00
N THR A 3 7.31 11.54 -13.41
CA THR A 3 6.52 10.70 -12.50
C THR A 3 7.46 9.81 -11.70
N LYS A 4 7.62 10.12 -10.41
CA LYS A 4 8.45 9.34 -9.50
C LYS A 4 7.92 7.90 -9.38
N ARG A 5 8.73 6.93 -9.80
CA ARG A 5 8.38 5.49 -9.74
C ARG A 5 8.44 4.91 -8.33
N ALA A 6 9.48 5.24 -7.57
CA ALA A 6 9.69 4.72 -6.21
C ALA A 6 9.24 5.73 -5.16
N LEU A 7 8.16 5.41 -4.45
CA LEU A 7 7.56 6.22 -3.41
C LEU A 7 8.14 5.87 -2.03
N SER A 8 8.30 6.87 -1.18
CA SER A 8 8.58 6.70 0.24
C SER A 8 7.37 6.17 0.98
N GLU A 9 7.54 5.74 2.23
CA GLU A 9 6.42 5.35 3.10
C GLU A 9 5.36 6.45 3.23
N GLN A 10 5.79 7.71 3.31
CA GLN A 10 4.85 8.84 3.44
C GLN A 10 4.07 9.04 2.14
N GLU A 11 4.77 9.07 1.00
CA GLU A 11 4.11 9.21 -0.31
C GLU A 11 3.18 8.02 -0.59
N ALA A 12 3.59 6.79 -0.26
CA ALA A 12 2.76 5.60 -0.42
C ALA A 12 1.49 5.66 0.45
N SER A 13 1.62 6.10 1.71
CA SER A 13 0.47 6.28 2.61
C SER A 13 -0.56 7.27 2.06
N GLN A 14 -0.08 8.38 1.48
CA GLN A 14 -0.93 9.37 0.83
C GLN A 14 -1.54 8.82 -0.46
N TYR A 15 -0.76 8.05 -1.23
CA TYR A 15 -1.18 7.51 -2.51
C TYR A 15 -2.33 6.50 -2.40
N ILE A 16 -2.23 5.56 -1.45
CA ILE A 16 -3.21 4.47 -1.29
C ILE A 16 -4.27 4.76 -0.21
N GLY A 17 -4.23 5.93 0.42
CA GLY A 17 -5.18 6.32 1.47
C GLY A 17 -5.04 5.58 2.80
N MET A 18 -3.94 4.87 3.05
CA MET A 18 -3.67 4.14 4.30
C MET A 18 -2.75 4.93 5.23
N SER A 19 -2.76 4.63 6.52
CA SER A 19 -1.87 5.29 7.48
C SER A 19 -0.42 4.76 7.39
N ARG A 20 0.56 5.60 7.76
CA ARG A 20 1.96 5.16 7.88
C ARG A 20 2.15 4.08 8.94
N SER A 21 1.37 4.13 10.03
CA SER A 21 1.39 3.11 11.08
C SER A 21 0.89 1.77 10.57
N TYR A 22 -0.16 1.75 9.74
CA TYR A 22 -0.62 0.55 9.03
C TYR A 22 0.52 -0.07 8.22
N LEU A 23 1.18 0.71 7.34
CA LEU A 23 2.30 0.20 6.54
C LEU A 23 3.43 -0.36 7.41
N ARG A 24 3.79 0.31 8.52
CA ARG A 24 4.83 -0.17 9.45
C ARG A 24 4.45 -1.48 10.13
N GLN A 25 3.25 -1.55 10.68
CA GLN A 25 2.76 -2.73 11.40
C GLN A 25 2.70 -3.93 10.45
N SER A 26 2.20 -3.75 9.23
CA SER A 26 2.10 -4.83 8.26
C SER A 26 3.47 -5.35 7.81
N ARG A 27 4.50 -4.51 7.71
CA ARG A 27 5.87 -4.99 7.45
C ARG A 27 6.45 -5.84 8.57
N MET A 28 6.08 -5.56 9.83
CA MET A 28 6.57 -6.30 10.99
C MET A 28 5.81 -7.59 11.24
N HIS A 29 4.51 -7.61 10.95
CA HIS A 29 3.62 -8.72 11.29
C HIS A 29 3.23 -9.58 10.10
N GLY A 30 3.59 -9.18 8.88
CA GLY A 30 3.16 -9.83 7.65
C GLY A 30 1.66 -9.66 7.36
N ASN A 31 1.21 -10.33 6.30
CA ASN A 31 -0.20 -10.40 5.95
C ASN A 31 -0.89 -11.41 6.86
N ARG A 32 -1.78 -10.94 7.74
CA ARG A 32 -2.59 -11.80 8.60
C ARG A 32 -3.86 -12.22 7.86
N GLU A 33 -4.29 -13.46 8.07
CA GLU A 33 -5.61 -13.91 7.62
C GLU A 33 -6.70 -12.96 8.14
N ARG A 34 -7.65 -12.63 7.26
CA ARG A 34 -8.81 -11.74 7.52
C ARG A 34 -8.48 -10.26 7.81
N ARG A 35 -7.30 -9.77 7.40
CA ARG A 35 -7.02 -8.32 7.36
C ARG A 35 -6.73 -7.87 5.94
N THR A 36 -6.90 -6.57 5.69
CA THR A 36 -6.46 -5.93 4.45
C THR A 36 -4.97 -6.26 4.25
N PRO A 37 -4.60 -6.99 3.18
CA PRO A 37 -3.21 -7.32 2.89
C PRO A 37 -2.44 -6.02 2.67
N ALA A 38 -1.18 -5.95 3.06
CA ALA A 38 -0.38 -4.77 2.81
C ALA A 38 0.25 -4.80 1.41
N PRO A 39 0.50 -3.62 0.81
CA PRO A 39 1.19 -3.56 -0.46
C PRO A 39 2.64 -4.06 -0.33
N PRO A 40 3.20 -4.65 -1.39
CA PRO A 40 4.61 -5.00 -1.47
C PRO A 40 5.53 -3.80 -1.22
N PHE A 41 6.73 -4.06 -0.68
CA PHE A 41 7.72 -3.02 -0.45
C PHE A 41 9.13 -3.53 -0.74
N ILE A 42 10.03 -2.61 -1.10
CA ILE A 42 11.45 -2.87 -1.27
C ILE A 42 12.19 -2.28 -0.08
N LYS A 43 12.99 -3.10 0.59
CA LYS A 43 13.93 -2.64 1.63
C LYS A 43 15.31 -2.44 1.02
N VAL A 44 15.80 -1.21 1.02
CA VAL A 44 17.15 -0.84 0.55
C VAL A 44 17.91 -0.24 1.73
N GLY A 45 18.74 -1.06 2.38
CA GLY A 45 19.42 -0.70 3.62
C GLY A 45 18.43 -0.28 4.71
N ARG A 46 18.52 0.97 5.16
CA ARG A 46 17.60 1.57 6.15
C ARG A 46 16.32 2.14 5.54
N SER A 47 16.25 2.25 4.22
CA SER A 47 15.12 2.86 3.51
C SER A 47 14.10 1.82 3.07
N VAL A 48 12.83 2.20 3.11
CA VAL A 48 11.72 1.44 2.52
C VAL A 48 11.15 2.24 1.35
N ARG A 49 10.92 1.56 0.23
CA ARG A 49 10.32 2.11 -0.99
C ARG A 49 9.14 1.25 -1.44
N TYR A 50 8.17 1.91 -2.04
CA TYR A 50 7.01 1.30 -2.68
C TYR A 50 7.07 1.67 -4.15
N LEU A 51 7.08 0.68 -5.04
CA LEU A 51 6.95 0.97 -6.46
C LEU A 51 5.51 1.35 -6.76
N ARG A 52 5.33 2.39 -7.58
CA ARG A 52 3.99 2.87 -7.93
C ARG A 52 3.15 1.76 -8.55
N GLU A 53 3.74 0.99 -9.46
CA GLU A 53 3.08 -0.14 -10.12
C GLU A 53 2.65 -1.26 -9.15
N ASP A 54 3.40 -1.48 -8.08
CA ASP A 54 3.04 -2.45 -7.05
C ASP A 54 1.87 -1.93 -6.20
N LEU A 55 1.83 -0.64 -5.91
CA LEU A 55 0.70 0.00 -5.23
C LEU A 55 -0.56 -0.01 -6.11
N ASP A 56 -0.42 0.25 -7.41
CA ASP A 56 -1.51 0.16 -8.38
C ASP A 56 -2.04 -1.28 -8.46
N SER A 57 -1.14 -2.25 -8.58
CA SER A 57 -1.49 -3.68 -8.59
C SER A 57 -2.18 -4.10 -7.29
N TRP A 58 -1.74 -3.56 -6.15
CA TRP A 58 -2.37 -3.80 -4.86
C TRP A 58 -3.78 -3.20 -4.79
N LEU A 59 -3.98 -1.95 -5.24
CA LEU A 59 -5.31 -1.33 -5.30
C LEU A 59 -6.27 -2.12 -6.20
N ASN A 60 -5.77 -2.68 -7.29
CA ASN A 60 -6.54 -3.50 -8.22
C ASN A 60 -6.99 -4.86 -7.65
N GLN A 61 -6.48 -5.29 -6.49
CA GLN A 61 -6.92 -6.53 -5.83
C GLN A 61 -8.22 -6.35 -5.03
N PHE A 62 -8.66 -5.12 -4.78
CA PHE A 62 -9.87 -4.84 -4.03
C PHE A 62 -11.08 -4.64 -4.96
N ASP A 63 -12.24 -5.09 -4.49
CA ASP A 63 -13.50 -4.88 -5.20
C ASP A 63 -13.85 -3.40 -5.26
N LYS A 64 -14.22 -2.95 -6.44
CA LYS A 64 -14.77 -1.61 -6.64
C LYS A 64 -16.25 -1.65 -6.32
N LEU A 65 -16.63 -0.93 -5.27
CA LEU A 65 -18.04 -0.76 -4.91
C LEU A 65 -18.58 0.46 -5.66
N GLU A 66 -19.60 0.24 -6.50
CA GLU A 66 -20.32 1.33 -7.19
C GLU A 66 -21.33 2.03 -6.26
N HIS A 67 -21.78 1.34 -5.22
CA HIS A 67 -22.69 1.86 -4.22
C HIS A 67 -22.40 1.25 -2.84
N LEU A 68 -22.49 2.05 -1.77
CA LEU A 68 -22.30 1.59 -0.39
C LEU A 68 -23.50 0.81 0.18
N GLY A 69 -24.64 0.81 -0.54
CA GLY A 69 -25.88 0.18 -0.11
C GLY A 69 -26.06 -1.24 -0.64
N MET A 70 -25.45 -2.20 0.07
CA MET A 70 -25.95 -3.56 0.32
C MET A 70 -24.95 -4.25 1.26
N LEU A 71 -24.98 -3.86 2.52
CA LEU A 71 -24.47 -4.64 3.66
C LEU A 71 -25.67 -5.18 4.44
#